data_AF-A0A7Z6XG24-F1
#
_entry.id   AF-A0A7Z6XG24-F1
#
_cell.length_a   1.000
_cell.length_b   1.000
_cell.length_c   1.000
_cell.angle_alpha   90.00
_cell.angle_beta   90.00
_cell.angle_gamma   90.00
#
_symmetry.space_group_name_H-M   'P 1'
#
loop_
_entity.id
_entity.type
_entity.pdbx_description
1 polymer ?
#
loop_
_entity_poly.entity_id
_entity_poly.type
_entity_poly.pdbx_seq_one_letter_code
_entity_poly.pdbx_strand_id
1 'polypeptide(L)'
;MGPPPLAPEEWERGRYLLTCFLDDLADASPAARYEQLALADAVLREAAHLLTALLGAWNGIGRWLPRRLLGADPVLGEALLAGHRAVAEQAESVRLLEAGAEVLVLCGGPLREGYVQHWGPSA
;
A
#
# COMPACT_ATOMS: atom_id res chain seq x y z
N MET A 1 -4.36 -16.67 14.90
CA MET A 1 -5.55 -15.80 15.03
C MET A 1 -5.22 -14.46 14.40
N GLY A 2 -5.82 -14.17 13.24
CA GLY A 2 -5.72 -12.88 12.55
C GLY A 2 -6.76 -11.87 13.02
N PRO A 3 -6.73 -10.63 12.50
CA PRO A 3 -7.85 -9.70 12.63
C PRO A 3 -9.10 -10.22 11.90
N PRO A 4 -10.29 -9.67 12.18
CA PRO A 4 -11.45 -9.89 11.33
C PRO A 4 -11.16 -9.42 9.89
N PRO A 5 -11.80 -10.04 8.88
CA PRO A 5 -11.66 -9.59 7.49
C PRO A 5 -12.22 -8.17 7.34
N LEU A 6 -11.65 -7.42 6.40
CA LEU A 6 -12.14 -6.09 6.03
C LEU A 6 -13.55 -6.19 5.43
N ALA A 7 -14.36 -5.19 5.73
CA ALA A 7 -15.64 -4.96 5.07
C ALA A 7 -15.43 -4.59 3.57
N PRO A 8 -16.44 -4.80 2.70
CA PRO A 8 -16.35 -4.43 1.29
C PRO A 8 -15.92 -2.97 1.06
N GLU A 9 -16.45 -2.04 1.85
CA GLU A 9 -16.16 -0.61 1.72
C GLU A 9 -14.71 -0.29 2.12
N GLU A 10 -14.14 -1.03 3.07
CA GLU A 10 -12.74 -0.90 3.48
C GLU A 10 -11.80 -1.41 2.38
N TRP A 11 -12.17 -2.51 1.71
CA TRP A 11 -11.45 -3.01 0.53
C TRP A 11 -11.48 -2.00 -0.62
N GLU A 12 -12.65 -1.44 -0.94
CA GLU A 12 -12.78 -0.43 -1.99
C GLU A 12 -11.97 0.82 -1.68
N ARG A 13 -12.08 1.34 -0.44
CA ARG A 13 -11.30 2.50 -0.01
C ARG A 13 -9.81 2.26 -0.10
N GLY A 14 -9.31 1.13 0.38
CA GLY A 14 -7.87 0.85 0.33
C GLY A 14 -7.36 0.69 -1.10
N ARG A 15 -8.12 0.03 -1.98
CA ARG A 15 -7.78 -0.06 -3.41
C ARG A 15 -7.75 1.31 -4.07
N TYR A 16 -8.72 2.16 -3.77
CA TYR A 16 -8.76 3.53 -4.28
C TYR A 16 -7.52 4.32 -3.81
N LEU A 17 -7.22 4.31 -2.51
CA LEU A 17 -6.06 5.01 -1.95
C LEU A 17 -4.75 4.50 -2.54
N LEU A 18 -4.55 3.19 -2.61
CA LEU A 18 -3.34 2.62 -3.20
C LEU A 18 -3.23 2.98 -4.69
N THR A 19 -4.34 3.00 -5.44
CA THR A 19 -4.34 3.46 -6.84
C THR A 19 -3.86 4.91 -6.95
N CYS A 20 -4.44 5.82 -6.15
CA CYS A 20 -4.05 7.22 -6.16
C CYS A 20 -2.58 7.41 -5.78
N PHE A 21 -2.10 6.76 -4.73
CA PHE A 21 -0.70 6.91 -4.30
C PHE A 21 0.30 6.35 -5.31
N LEU A 22 -0.06 5.28 -6.02
CA LEU A 22 0.78 4.73 -7.10
C LEU A 22 0.83 5.67 -8.30
N ASP A 23 -0.32 6.22 -8.73
CA ASP A 23 -0.39 7.20 -9.82
C ASP A 23 0.43 8.46 -9.46
N ASP A 24 0.23 9.02 -8.26
CA ASP A 24 0.98 10.20 -7.78
C ASP A 24 2.49 9.92 -7.66
N LEU A 25 2.90 8.74 -7.17
CA LEU A 25 4.31 8.36 -7.04
C LEU A 25 4.98 8.15 -8.41
N ALA A 26 4.23 7.66 -9.40
CA ALA A 26 4.72 7.51 -10.76
C ALA A 26 4.96 8.87 -11.44
N ASP A 27 4.10 9.85 -11.15
CA ASP A 27 4.20 11.22 -11.68
C ASP A 27 5.17 12.12 -10.88
N ALA A 28 5.57 11.70 -9.67
CA ALA A 28 6.45 12.46 -8.80
C ALA A 28 7.86 12.65 -9.39
N SER A 29 8.31 13.90 -9.48
CA SER A 29 9.67 14.23 -9.90
C SER A 29 10.72 13.71 -8.90
N PRO A 30 11.84 13.12 -9.35
CA PRO A 30 12.96 12.77 -8.47
C PRO A 30 13.55 13.97 -7.71
N ALA A 31 13.34 15.20 -8.20
CA ALA A 31 13.75 16.42 -7.51
C ALA A 31 12.81 16.80 -6.34
N ALA A 32 11.55 16.36 -6.37
CA ALA A 32 10.55 16.61 -5.33
C ALA A 32 10.67 15.59 -4.19
N ARG A 33 11.84 15.57 -3.53
CA ARG A 33 12.18 14.51 -2.55
C ARG A 33 11.17 14.35 -1.42
N TYR A 34 10.60 15.44 -0.90
CA TYR A 34 9.63 15.35 0.20
C TYR A 34 8.33 14.67 -0.24
N GLU A 35 7.85 14.97 -1.44
CA GLU A 35 6.64 14.35 -2.01
C GLU A 35 6.89 12.86 -2.28
N GLN A 36 8.02 12.52 -2.91
CA GLN A 36 8.34 11.12 -3.21
C GLN A 36 8.45 10.25 -1.93
N LEU A 37 9.06 10.78 -0.87
CA LEU A 37 9.16 10.07 0.41
C LEU A 37 7.81 9.92 1.11
N ALA A 38 6.96 10.96 1.08
CA ALA A 38 5.63 10.91 1.67
C ALA A 38 4.74 9.89 0.94
N LEU A 39 4.77 9.91 -0.40
CA LEU A 39 4.03 8.96 -1.23
C LEU A 39 4.53 7.53 -1.06
N ALA A 40 5.84 7.31 -0.96
CA ALA A 40 6.39 5.97 -0.73
C ALA A 40 5.96 5.37 0.63
N ASP A 41 5.95 6.15 1.71
CA ASP A 41 5.44 5.69 3.01
C ASP A 41 3.94 5.37 2.93
N ALA A 42 3.16 6.18 2.19
CA ALA A 42 1.74 5.94 1.96
C ALA A 42 1.49 4.64 1.18
N VAL A 43 2.20 4.42 0.06
CA VAL A 43 2.14 3.19 -0.74
C VAL A 43 2.49 1.97 0.12
N LEU A 44 3.61 2.01 0.85
CA LEU A 44 4.04 0.87 1.67
C LEU A 44 2.98 0.51 2.72
N ARG A 45 2.40 1.50 3.41
CA ARG A 45 1.43 1.26 4.47
C ARG A 45 0.12 0.70 3.95
N GLU A 46 -0.40 1.27 2.86
CA GLU A 46 -1.67 0.82 2.28
C GLU A 46 -1.51 -0.57 1.65
N ALA A 47 -0.42 -0.80 0.91
CA ALA A 47 -0.13 -2.12 0.34
C ALA A 47 0.08 -3.18 1.43
N ALA A 48 0.80 -2.87 2.51
CA ALA A 48 0.98 -3.78 3.64
C ALA A 48 -0.36 -4.09 4.33
N HIS A 49 -1.21 -3.07 4.51
CA HIS A 49 -2.53 -3.25 5.09
C HIS A 49 -3.39 -4.20 4.28
N LEU A 50 -3.50 -3.97 2.97
CA LEU A 50 -4.30 -4.79 2.07
C LEU A 50 -3.76 -6.20 1.94
N LEU A 51 -2.44 -6.37 1.76
CA LEU A 51 -1.82 -7.69 1.62
C LEU A 51 -1.98 -8.52 2.90
N THR A 52 -1.74 -7.93 4.06
CA THR A 52 -1.91 -8.65 5.33
C THR A 52 -3.38 -8.96 5.61
N ALA A 53 -4.31 -8.06 5.27
CA ALA A 53 -5.75 -8.33 5.36
C ALA A 53 -6.19 -9.49 4.45
N LEU A 54 -5.70 -9.52 3.21
CA LEU A 54 -5.99 -10.57 2.23
C LEU A 54 -5.57 -11.94 2.75
N LEU A 55 -4.44 -11.99 3.46
CA LEU A 55 -3.86 -13.19 4.04
C LEU A 55 -4.37 -13.50 5.46
N GLY A 56 -5.32 -12.72 5.99
CA GLY A 56 -5.83 -12.90 7.36
C GLY A 56 -4.75 -12.72 8.43
N ALA A 57 -3.75 -11.89 8.16
CA ALA A 57 -2.62 -11.60 9.03
C ALA A 57 -2.75 -10.21 9.68
N TRP A 58 -2.07 -10.02 10.82
CA TRP A 58 -1.99 -8.71 11.45
C TRP A 58 -1.02 -7.80 10.70
N ASN A 59 -1.45 -6.63 10.24
CA ASN A 59 -0.57 -5.64 9.59
C ASN A 59 0.59 -5.19 10.49
N GLY A 60 0.32 -4.98 11.78
CA GLY A 60 1.28 -4.43 12.73
C GLY A 60 1.45 -2.91 12.61
N ILE A 61 2.05 -2.30 13.63
CA ILE A 61 2.27 -0.84 13.70
C ILE A 61 3.73 -0.53 14.05
N GLY A 62 4.24 0.60 13.56
CA GLY A 62 5.63 1.02 13.76
C GLY A 62 6.61 -0.09 13.37
N ARG A 63 7.55 -0.44 14.27
CA ARG A 63 8.55 -1.48 14.02
C ARG A 63 8.00 -2.86 13.69
N TRP A 64 6.73 -3.13 14.01
CA TRP A 64 6.11 -4.42 13.75
C TRP A 64 5.58 -4.56 12.33
N LEU A 65 5.29 -3.46 11.62
CA LEU A 65 4.84 -3.49 10.23
C LEU A 65 5.76 -4.33 9.33
N PRO A 66 7.08 -4.03 9.22
CA PRO A 66 7.94 -4.81 8.34
C PRO A 66 8.05 -6.28 8.75
N ARG A 67 8.04 -6.57 10.06
CA ARG A 67 8.14 -7.96 10.56
C ARG A 67 6.90 -8.78 10.25
N ARG A 68 5.73 -8.15 10.37
CA ARG A 68 4.44 -8.78 10.12
C ARG A 68 4.18 -8.95 8.64
N LEU A 69 4.54 -7.95 7.84
CA LEU A 69 4.49 -8.02 6.38
C LEU A 69 5.32 -9.19 5.85
N LEU A 70 6.61 -9.27 6.25
CA LEU A 70 7.49 -10.38 5.88
C LEU A 70 7.00 -11.75 6.39
N GLY A 71 6.37 -11.77 7.57
CA GLY A 71 5.79 -12.99 8.11
C GLY A 71 4.52 -13.45 7.40
N ALA A 72 3.78 -12.52 6.79
CA ALA A 72 2.56 -12.82 6.03
C ALA A 72 2.90 -13.25 4.59
N ASP A 73 3.76 -12.50 3.92
CA ASP A 73 4.27 -12.81 2.58
C ASP A 73 5.75 -12.43 2.49
N PRO A 74 6.67 -13.42 2.52
CA PRO A 74 8.10 -13.15 2.43
C PRO A 74 8.53 -12.54 1.10
N VAL A 75 7.85 -12.86 -0.01
CA VAL A 75 8.27 -12.45 -1.35
C VAL A 75 7.79 -11.04 -1.64
N LEU A 76 6.48 -10.83 -1.60
CA LEU A 76 5.90 -9.52 -1.91
C LEU A 76 6.16 -8.52 -0.77
N GLY A 77 6.27 -9.01 0.47
CA GLY A 77 6.68 -8.20 1.61
C GLY A 77 8.12 -7.70 1.50
N GLU A 78 9.06 -8.53 1.02
CA GLU A 78 10.42 -8.08 0.74
C GLU A 78 10.46 -7.07 -0.41
N ALA A 79 9.72 -7.32 -1.50
CA ALA A 79 9.64 -6.41 -2.64
C ALA A 79 9.15 -5.02 -2.25
N LEU A 80 8.09 -4.92 -1.44
CA LEU A 80 7.58 -3.64 -0.92
C LEU A 80 8.60 -2.90 -0.06
N LEU A 81 9.27 -3.61 0.86
CA LEU A 81 10.25 -2.99 1.76
C LEU A 81 11.53 -2.56 1.02
N ALA A 82 12.02 -3.38 0.09
CA ALA A 82 13.16 -3.05 -0.74
C ALA A 82 12.84 -1.91 -1.71
N GLY A 83 11.65 -1.89 -2.31
CA GLY A 83 11.16 -0.79 -3.15
C GLY A 83 11.10 0.53 -2.38
N HIS A 84 10.49 0.53 -1.19
CA HIS A 84 10.45 1.71 -0.31
C HIS A 84 11.86 2.19 0.05
N ARG A 85 12.77 1.27 0.35
CA ARG A 85 14.18 1.61 0.62
C ARG A 85 14.87 2.23 -0.60
N ALA A 86 14.63 1.71 -1.80
CA ALA A 86 15.17 2.25 -3.04
C ALA A 86 14.70 3.69 -3.29
N VAL A 87 13.42 3.99 -3.02
CA VAL A 87 12.91 5.36 -3.08
C VAL A 87 13.67 6.25 -2.10
N ALA A 88 13.86 5.80 -0.86
CA ALA A 88 14.49 6.58 0.18
C ALA A 88 15.98 6.89 -0.13
N GLU A 89 16.73 5.87 -0.53
CA GLU A 89 18.18 5.96 -0.70
C GLU A 89 18.61 6.45 -2.09
N GLN A 90 17.81 6.18 -3.12
CA GLN A 90 18.23 6.31 -4.53
C GLN A 90 17.26 7.15 -5.38
N ALA A 91 16.15 7.63 -4.81
CA ALA A 91 15.07 8.32 -5.54
C ALA A 91 14.45 7.49 -6.69
N GLU A 92 14.54 6.17 -6.58
CA GLU A 92 14.11 5.19 -7.57
C GLU A 92 12.78 4.57 -7.12
N SER A 93 11.70 4.78 -7.88
CA SER A 93 10.33 4.39 -7.50
C SER A 93 9.77 3.16 -8.22
N VAL A 94 10.37 2.71 -9.32
CA VAL A 94 9.85 1.62 -10.17
C VAL A 94 9.61 0.36 -9.36
N ARG A 95 10.57 -0.04 -8.51
CA ARG A 95 10.42 -1.26 -7.69
C ARG A 95 9.25 -1.19 -6.72
N LEU A 96 9.01 -0.03 -6.11
CA LEU A 96 7.87 0.15 -5.20
C LEU A 96 6.55 0.19 -5.96
N LEU A 97 6.55 0.84 -7.13
CA LEU A 97 5.39 0.91 -8.01
C LEU A 97 4.97 -0.49 -8.48
N GLU A 98 5.91 -1.32 -8.92
CA GLU A 98 5.66 -2.70 -9.35
C GLU A 98 5.10 -3.57 -8.22
N ALA A 99 5.71 -3.54 -7.04
CA ALA A 99 5.24 -4.30 -5.88
C ALA A 99 3.86 -3.84 -5.39
N GLY A 100 3.62 -2.53 -5.36
CA GLY A 100 2.31 -1.98 -4.99
C GLY A 100 1.23 -2.32 -6.03
N ALA A 101 1.55 -2.28 -7.32
CA ALA A 101 0.64 -2.68 -8.38
C ALA A 101 0.27 -4.17 -8.30
N GLU A 102 1.22 -5.04 -7.93
CA GLU A 102 0.97 -6.46 -7.70
C GLU A 102 -0.02 -6.69 -6.54
N VAL A 103 0.15 -6.01 -5.40
CA VAL A 103 -0.83 -6.04 -4.31
C VAL A 103 -2.21 -5.59 -4.79
N LEU A 104 -2.26 -4.52 -5.57
CA LEU A 104 -3.50 -3.97 -6.09
C LEU A 104 -4.23 -4.98 -7.00
N VAL A 105 -3.49 -5.67 -7.88
CA VAL A 105 -4.03 -6.77 -8.72
C VAL A 105 -4.61 -7.89 -7.86
N LEU A 106 -3.90 -8.33 -6.82
CA LEU A 106 -4.38 -9.37 -5.90
C LEU A 106 -5.68 -8.96 -5.17
N CYS A 107 -5.88 -7.66 -4.96
CA CYS A 107 -7.08 -7.13 -4.32
C CYS A 107 -8.23 -6.86 -5.30
N GLY A 108 -8.09 -7.15 -6.60
CA GLY A 108 -9.14 -6.90 -7.60
C GLY A 108 -8.87 -5.69 -8.51
N GLY A 109 -7.62 -5.22 -8.55
CA GLY A 109 -7.13 -4.22 -9.47
C GLY A 109 -7.43 -2.76 -9.07
N PRO A 110 -6.94 -1.80 -9.89
CA PRO A 110 -7.11 -0.38 -9.64
C PRO A 110 -8.57 0.06 -9.57
N LEU A 111 -8.84 1.05 -8.72
CA LEU A 111 -10.16 1.66 -8.59
C LEU A 111 -10.04 3.18 -8.73
N ARG A 112 -10.64 3.73 -9.80
CA ARG A 112 -10.63 5.17 -10.11
C ARG A 112 -12.05 5.72 -10.30
N GLU A 113 -12.75 5.22 -11.32
CA GLU A 113 -14.09 5.68 -11.68
C GLU A 113 -15.16 5.07 -10.76
N GLY A 114 -16.15 5.88 -10.37
CA GLY A 114 -17.31 5.42 -9.62
C GLY A 114 -17.10 5.23 -8.11
N TYR A 115 -15.88 5.41 -7.58
CA TYR A 115 -15.66 5.42 -6.13
C TYR A 115 -16.31 6.67 -5.52
N VAL A 116 -17.21 6.45 -4.56
CA VAL A 116 -17.85 7.51 -3.79
C VAL A 116 -17.58 7.26 -2.32
N GLN A 117 -16.75 8.09 -1.70
CA GLN A 117 -16.63 8.05 -0.25
C GLN A 117 -17.88 8.69 0.36
N HIS A 118 -18.73 7.89 0.99
CA HIS A 118 -19.87 8.39 1.72
C HIS A 118 -19.39 9.09 3.00
N TRP A 119 -19.39 10.42 3.00
CA TRP A 119 -19.14 11.19 4.21
C TRP A 119 -20.43 11.25 5.05
N GLY A 120 -20.49 10.42 6.09
CA GLY A 120 -21.51 10.46 7.13
C GLY A 120 -20.86 10.16 8.48
N PRO A 121 -21.42 10.64 9.61
CA PRO A 121 -20.91 10.26 10.91
C PRO A 121 -21.01 8.74 11.05
N SER A 122 -19.89 8.07 11.35
CA SER A 122 -19.90 6.66 11.72
C SER A 122 -20.86 6.49 12.91
N ALA A 123 -21.85 5.60 12.75
CA ALA A 123 -22.74 5.19 13.83
C ALA A 123 -22.02 4.32 14.85
#